data_AF-A0A9E0J5B6-F1
#
_entry.id   AF-A0A9E0J5B6-F1
#
_cell.length_a   1.000
_cell.length_b   1.000
_cell.length_c   1.000
_cell.angle_alpha   90.00
_cell.angle_beta   90.00
_cell.angle_gamma   90.00
#
_symmetry.space_group_name_H-M   'P 1'
#
loop_
_entity.id
_entity.type
_entity.pdbx_description
1 polymer ?
#
loop_
_entity_poly.entity_id
_entity_poly.type
_entity_poly.pdbx_seq_one_letter_code
_entity_poly.pdbx_strand_id
1 'polypeptide(L)'
;MAANAANAASFDCAQAASKIDKQICASPRLNRLDSRMGEAFAKAKRMCPAADVVNAQRHWLREQRNRCTDEPCLIAAYENRLQQLAQPACGLPPGVQTGACPAGREALLGAWKLVSDGGPFEEMAFTANRFDSWLHQRPELSGAQWRVAGCELHVEDANSGFDGRYTLLKMTGNRLFLRESGEREIAVYQQIKTRK
;
A
#
# COMPACT_ATOMS: atom_id res chain seq x y z
N MET A 1 -38.65 -8.44 -28.34
CA MET A 1 -37.79 -7.40 -27.72
C MET A 1 -36.72 -8.10 -26.89
N ALA A 2 -35.54 -8.37 -27.46
CA ALA A 2 -34.42 -8.97 -26.73
C ALA A 2 -33.44 -7.85 -26.38
N ALA A 3 -33.38 -7.46 -25.10
CA ALA A 3 -32.37 -6.54 -24.62
C ALA A 3 -31.05 -7.32 -24.47
N ASN A 4 -30.04 -6.92 -25.24
CA ASN A 4 -28.68 -7.42 -25.15
C ASN A 4 -28.22 -7.48 -23.69
N ALA A 5 -27.89 -8.69 -23.22
CA ALA A 5 -27.24 -8.89 -21.93
C ALA A 5 -25.90 -8.14 -21.94
N ALA A 6 -25.81 -7.15 -21.06
CA ALA A 6 -24.69 -6.23 -20.93
C ALA A 6 -23.42 -6.97 -20.44
N ASN A 7 -22.45 -7.16 -21.35
CA ASN A 7 -21.05 -7.47 -21.01
C ASN A 7 -20.36 -6.22 -20.44
N ALA A 8 -20.82 -5.72 -19.30
CA ALA A 8 -20.24 -4.51 -18.70
C ALA A 8 -20.26 -4.48 -17.17
N ALA A 9 -20.37 -5.63 -16.48
CA ALA A 9 -19.85 -5.79 -15.12
C ALA A 9 -18.56 -6.63 -15.18
N SER A 10 -17.73 -6.55 -14.15
CA SER A 10 -16.53 -7.40 -14.01
C SER A 10 -16.86 -8.88 -13.77
N PHE A 11 -18.15 -9.22 -13.70
CA PHE A 11 -18.70 -10.56 -13.50
C PHE A 11 -19.97 -10.77 -14.34
N ASP A 12 -20.41 -12.03 -14.46
CA ASP A 12 -21.64 -12.38 -15.18
C ASP A 12 -22.88 -12.03 -14.35
N CYS A 13 -23.67 -11.08 -14.85
CA CYS A 13 -24.90 -10.63 -14.20
C CYS A 13 -25.97 -11.72 -14.05
N ALA A 14 -25.94 -12.77 -14.88
CA ALA A 14 -26.83 -13.92 -14.70
C ALA A 14 -26.49 -14.73 -13.43
N GLN A 15 -25.26 -14.62 -12.94
CA GLN A 15 -24.76 -15.33 -11.75
C GLN A 15 -24.77 -14.45 -10.49
N ALA A 16 -25.38 -13.26 -10.54
CA ALA A 16 -25.43 -12.33 -9.42
C ALA A 16 -26.24 -12.91 -8.23
N ALA A 17 -25.53 -13.40 -7.22
CA ALA A 17 -26.15 -13.99 -6.03
C ALA A 17 -26.44 -12.95 -4.93
N SER A 18 -25.58 -11.94 -4.75
CA SER A 18 -25.73 -10.95 -3.69
C SER A 18 -26.66 -9.79 -4.08
N LYS A 19 -27.27 -9.15 -3.08
CA LYS A 19 -28.11 -7.96 -3.28
C LYS A 19 -27.36 -6.84 -4.01
N ILE A 20 -26.08 -6.66 -3.67
CA ILE A 20 -25.22 -5.63 -4.27
C ILE A 20 -24.90 -5.98 -5.71
N ASP A 21 -24.58 -7.25 -6.02
CA ASP A 21 -24.29 -7.66 -7.40
C ASP A 21 -25.53 -7.50 -8.29
N LYS A 22 -26.73 -7.82 -7.78
CA LYS A 22 -27.99 -7.56 -8.50
C LYS A 22 -28.22 -6.06 -8.75
N GLN A 23 -27.88 -5.22 -7.77
CA GLN A 23 -28.00 -3.76 -7.90
C GLN A 23 -26.99 -3.19 -8.92
N ILE A 24 -25.76 -3.71 -8.93
CA ILE A 24 -24.75 -3.37 -9.93
C ILE A 24 -25.25 -3.73 -11.33
N CYS A 25 -25.87 -4.90 -11.49
CA CYS A 25 -26.42 -5.35 -12.76
C CYS A 25 -27.67 -4.58 -13.21
N ALA A 26 -28.49 -4.11 -12.27
CA ALA A 26 -29.69 -3.33 -12.57
C ALA A 26 -29.40 -1.88 -12.97
N SER A 27 -28.25 -1.32 -12.58
CA SER A 27 -27.87 0.07 -12.91
C SER A 27 -26.76 0.12 -13.96
N PRO A 28 -27.01 0.68 -15.16
CA PRO A 28 -25.98 0.88 -16.19
C PRO A 28 -24.80 1.74 -15.72
N ARG A 29 -25.00 2.62 -14.73
CA ARG A 29 -23.91 3.43 -14.15
C ARG A 29 -23.02 2.57 -13.27
N LEU A 30 -23.61 1.81 -12.33
CA LEU A 30 -22.85 0.93 -11.43
C LEU A 30 -22.12 -0.17 -12.20
N ASN A 31 -22.77 -0.74 -13.21
CA ASN A 31 -22.20 -1.71 -14.13
C ASN A 31 -20.90 -1.17 -14.76
N ARG A 32 -20.95 0.00 -15.43
CA ARG A 32 -19.74 0.63 -16.01
C ARG A 32 -18.65 0.94 -14.99
N LEU A 33 -19.03 1.38 -13.79
CA LEU A 33 -18.07 1.65 -12.71
C LEU A 33 -17.37 0.36 -12.25
N ASP A 34 -18.10 -0.75 -12.14
CA ASP A 34 -17.57 -2.06 -11.78
C ASP A 34 -16.58 -2.59 -12.84
N SER A 35 -16.91 -2.47 -14.12
CA SER A 35 -15.98 -2.82 -15.21
C SER A 35 -14.69 -2.01 -15.17
N ARG A 36 -14.81 -0.68 -15.08
CA ARG A 36 -13.64 0.21 -14.99
C ARG A 36 -12.77 -0.13 -13.78
N MET A 37 -13.39 -0.46 -12.65
CA MET A 37 -12.68 -0.86 -11.43
C MET A 37 -11.94 -2.18 -11.65
N GLY A 38 -12.58 -3.17 -12.30
CA GLY A 38 -11.95 -4.43 -12.67
C GLY A 38 -10.72 -4.27 -13.57
N GLU A 39 -10.80 -3.42 -14.59
CA GLU A 39 -9.67 -3.08 -15.46
C GLU A 39 -8.53 -2.38 -14.70
N ALA A 40 -8.86 -1.40 -13.86
CA ALA A 40 -7.88 -0.69 -13.04
C ALA A 40 -7.19 -1.63 -12.05
N PHE A 41 -7.93 -2.56 -11.44
CA PHE A 41 -7.37 -3.60 -10.57
C PHE A 41 -6.44 -4.55 -11.33
N ALA A 42 -6.82 -5.00 -12.53
CA ALA A 42 -5.96 -5.84 -13.37
C ALA A 42 -4.66 -5.11 -13.77
N LYS A 43 -4.74 -3.81 -14.08
CA LYS A 43 -3.56 -2.97 -14.33
C LYS A 43 -2.68 -2.86 -13.09
N ALA A 44 -3.24 -2.55 -11.92
CA ALA A 44 -2.51 -2.43 -10.67
C ALA A 44 -1.76 -3.73 -10.31
N LYS A 45 -2.39 -4.90 -10.51
CA LYS A 45 -1.75 -6.22 -10.30
C LYS A 45 -0.52 -6.48 -11.17
N ARG A 46 -0.41 -5.82 -12.33
CA ARG A 46 0.77 -5.93 -13.22
C ARG A 46 1.89 -4.97 -12.83
N MET A 47 1.55 -3.87 -12.19
CA MET A 47 2.50 -2.80 -11.85
C MET A 47 3.08 -2.92 -10.44
N CYS A 48 2.42 -3.66 -9.56
CA CYS A 48 2.76 -3.74 -8.14
C CYS A 48 2.72 -5.19 -7.63
N PRO A 49 3.27 -5.47 -6.43
CA PRO A 49 3.20 -6.80 -5.83
C PRO A 49 1.76 -7.31 -5.75
N ALA A 50 1.46 -8.37 -6.50
CA ALA A 50 0.09 -8.82 -6.70
C ALA A 50 -0.62 -9.20 -5.39
N ALA A 51 0.13 -9.70 -4.40
CA ALA A 51 -0.41 -10.06 -3.10
C ALA A 51 -1.00 -8.85 -2.36
N ASP A 52 -0.30 -7.71 -2.34
CA ASP A 52 -0.74 -6.51 -1.66
C ASP A 52 -1.97 -5.90 -2.35
N VAL A 53 -1.96 -5.83 -3.69
CA VAL A 53 -3.08 -5.32 -4.48
C VAL A 53 -4.33 -6.19 -4.26
N VAL A 54 -4.19 -7.52 -4.25
CA VAL A 54 -5.30 -8.47 -4.00
C VAL A 54 -5.84 -8.33 -2.58
N ASN A 55 -4.96 -8.21 -1.57
CA ASN A 55 -5.39 -8.04 -0.18
C ASN A 55 -6.13 -6.73 0.03
N ALA A 56 -5.60 -5.61 -0.49
CA ALA A 56 -6.28 -4.31 -0.46
C ALA A 56 -7.63 -4.34 -1.17
N GLN A 57 -7.73 -5.03 -2.31
CA GLN A 57 -8.98 -5.19 -3.04
C GLN A 57 -10.02 -6.00 -2.25
N ARG A 58 -9.62 -7.12 -1.62
CA ARG A 58 -10.49 -7.92 -0.77
C ARG A 58 -11.00 -7.14 0.44
N HIS A 59 -10.12 -6.35 1.06
CA HIS A 59 -10.49 -5.47 2.15
C HIS A 59 -11.50 -4.40 1.70
N TRP A 60 -11.24 -3.70 0.59
CA TRP A 60 -12.17 -2.72 0.03
C TRP A 60 -13.55 -3.33 -0.29
N LEU A 61 -13.59 -4.53 -0.86
CA LEU A 61 -14.85 -5.24 -1.12
C LEU A 61 -15.64 -5.46 0.18
N ARG A 62 -14.98 -5.90 1.25
CA ARG A 62 -15.63 -6.19 2.55
C ARG A 62 -16.04 -4.93 3.30
N GLU A 63 -15.13 -3.96 3.40
CA GLU A 63 -15.28 -2.82 4.31
C GLU A 63 -15.96 -1.60 3.67
N GLN A 64 -16.03 -1.53 2.35
CA GLN A 64 -16.63 -0.39 1.65
C GLN A 64 -17.76 -0.83 0.74
N ARG A 65 -17.46 -1.55 -0.36
CA ARG A 65 -18.48 -1.93 -1.35
C ARG A 65 -19.61 -2.70 -0.70
N ASN A 66 -19.29 -3.76 0.05
CA ASN A 66 -20.29 -4.66 0.61
C ASN A 66 -21.04 -4.09 1.82
N ARG A 67 -20.62 -2.94 2.36
CA ARG A 67 -21.35 -2.21 3.42
C ARG A 67 -22.40 -1.24 2.87
N CYS A 68 -22.38 -0.96 1.57
CA CYS A 68 -23.35 -0.05 0.97
C CYS A 68 -24.77 -0.61 0.95
N THR A 69 -25.73 0.25 1.25
CA THR A 69 -27.16 -0.07 1.29
C THR A 69 -27.94 0.47 0.09
N ASP A 70 -27.35 1.40 -0.67
CA ASP A 70 -27.97 2.09 -1.79
C ASP A 70 -26.97 2.39 -2.93
N GLU A 71 -27.51 2.91 -4.04
CA GLU A 71 -26.75 3.18 -5.26
C GLU A 71 -25.77 4.36 -5.11
N PRO A 72 -26.15 5.50 -4.48
CA PRO A 72 -25.20 6.59 -4.21
C PRO A 72 -23.98 6.13 -3.40
N CYS A 73 -24.16 5.28 -2.39
CA CYS A 73 -23.03 4.71 -1.64
C CYS A 73 -22.11 3.88 -2.55
N LEU A 74 -22.68 3.00 -3.38
CA LEU A 74 -21.89 2.17 -4.30
C LEU A 74 -21.11 3.04 -5.30
N ILE A 75 -21.75 4.06 -5.86
CA ILE A 75 -21.12 5.02 -6.77
C ILE A 75 -19.90 5.65 -6.09
N ALA A 76 -20.07 6.20 -4.88
CA ALA A 76 -18.98 6.83 -4.14
C ALA A 76 -17.85 5.85 -3.84
N ALA A 77 -18.18 4.62 -3.43
CA ALA A 77 -17.20 3.57 -3.16
C ALA A 77 -16.38 3.21 -4.41
N TYR A 78 -17.03 3.09 -5.58
CA TYR A 78 -16.35 2.81 -6.84
C TYR A 78 -15.49 3.98 -7.31
N GLU A 79 -16.00 5.21 -7.27
CA GLU A 79 -15.28 6.42 -7.69
C GLU A 79 -14.02 6.62 -6.83
N ASN A 80 -14.14 6.46 -5.51
CA ASN A 80 -12.99 6.52 -4.61
C ASN A 80 -11.96 5.42 -4.93
N ARG A 81 -12.42 4.18 -5.12
CA ARG A 81 -11.50 3.07 -5.44
C ARG A 81 -10.78 3.26 -6.77
N LEU A 82 -11.47 3.78 -7.78
CA LEU A 82 -10.88 4.10 -9.07
C LEU A 82 -9.79 5.17 -8.94
N GLN A 83 -9.97 6.18 -8.09
CA GLN A 83 -8.92 7.15 -7.79
C GLN A 83 -7.71 6.51 -7.12
N GLN A 84 -7.93 5.57 -6.19
CA GLN A 84 -6.85 4.80 -5.55
C GLN A 84 -6.06 3.95 -6.53
N LEU A 85 -6.75 3.29 -7.47
CA LEU A 85 -6.10 2.43 -8.46
C LEU A 85 -5.45 3.21 -9.62
N ALA A 86 -5.83 4.48 -9.82
CA ALA A 86 -5.28 5.34 -10.87
C ALA A 86 -3.90 5.92 -10.53
N GLN A 87 -3.52 5.95 -9.25
CA GLN A 87 -2.22 6.44 -8.82
C GLN A 87 -1.23 5.26 -8.78
N PRO A 88 -0.21 5.20 -9.66
CA PRO A 88 0.71 4.06 -9.76
C PRO A 88 1.81 4.07 -8.69
N ALA A 89 1.48 4.49 -7.46
CA ALA A 89 2.33 4.21 -6.31
C ALA A 89 1.90 2.85 -5.78
N CYS A 90 2.83 1.90 -5.75
CA CYS A 90 2.57 0.57 -5.22
C CYS A 90 2.31 0.63 -3.71
N GLY A 91 1.07 0.98 -3.35
CA GLY A 91 0.57 0.88 -1.98
C GLY A 91 0.08 2.16 -1.32
N LEU A 92 -0.54 3.12 -2.04
CA LEU A 92 -1.26 4.20 -1.34
C LEU A 92 -2.61 4.58 -1.94
N PRO A 93 -3.71 4.56 -1.16
CA PRO A 93 -4.91 5.30 -1.52
C PRO A 93 -4.67 6.82 -1.36
N PRO A 94 -5.03 7.67 -2.34
CA PRO A 94 -5.12 9.09 -2.12
C PRO A 94 -6.32 9.37 -1.20
N GLY A 95 -6.02 9.95 -0.04
CA GLY A 95 -7.05 10.56 0.79
C GLY A 95 -7.75 9.61 1.77
N VAL A 96 -7.00 9.10 2.75
CA VAL A 96 -7.49 9.01 4.14
C VAL A 96 -6.35 9.51 5.04
N GLN A 97 -6.20 10.84 5.09
CA GLN A 97 -5.49 11.51 6.17
C GLN A 97 -6.40 11.45 7.41
N THR A 98 -6.11 10.53 8.34
CA THR A 98 -6.51 10.49 9.78
C THR A 98 -6.31 9.09 10.41
N GLY A 99 -5.53 8.20 9.79
CA GLY A 99 -4.88 7.09 10.49
C GLY A 99 -3.41 7.42 10.65
N ALA A 100 -2.99 7.83 11.85
CA ALA A 100 -1.58 8.10 12.14
C ALA A 100 -0.75 6.88 11.74
N CYS A 101 0.20 7.08 10.83
CA CYS A 101 1.17 6.05 10.53
C CYS A 101 1.87 5.65 11.83
N PRO A 102 2.06 4.35 12.12
CA PRO A 102 2.65 3.91 13.39
C PRO A 102 4.06 4.47 13.63
N ALA A 103 4.75 4.92 12.58
CA ALA A 103 6.01 5.63 12.65
C ALA A 103 5.98 6.88 11.76
N GLY A 104 5.84 8.06 12.36
CA GLY A 104 6.14 9.32 11.69
C GLY A 104 7.65 9.52 11.52
N ARG A 105 8.06 10.52 10.71
CA ARG A 105 9.48 10.88 10.50
C ARG A 105 10.26 10.97 11.82
N GLU A 106 9.67 11.60 12.82
CA GLU A 106 10.29 11.80 14.14
C GLU A 106 10.55 10.48 14.89
N ALA A 107 9.64 9.51 14.77
CA ALA A 107 9.74 8.24 15.47
C ALA A 107 10.90 7.37 14.94
N LEU A 108 11.28 7.55 13.68
CA LEU A 108 12.38 6.83 13.04
C LEU A 108 13.76 7.39 13.40
N LEU A 109 13.84 8.61 13.94
CA LEU A 109 15.13 9.23 14.25
C LEU A 109 15.95 8.38 15.24
N GLY A 110 17.23 8.24 14.94
CA GLY A 110 18.17 7.41 15.69
C GLY A 110 18.68 6.21 14.90
N ALA A 111 19.44 5.36 15.59
CA ALA A 111 20.08 4.18 15.02
C ALA A 111 19.27 2.92 15.34
N TRP A 112 19.29 1.97 14.41
CA TRP A 112 18.48 0.77 14.39
C TRP A 112 19.33 -0.41 13.93
N LYS A 113 19.14 -1.57 14.57
CA LYS A 113 19.84 -2.81 14.26
C LYS A 113 18.86 -3.90 13.89
N LEU A 114 19.15 -4.65 12.82
CA LEU A 114 18.36 -5.80 12.40
C LEU A 114 18.42 -6.91 13.45
N VAL A 115 17.26 -7.48 13.77
CA VAL A 115 17.11 -8.59 14.73
C VAL A 115 16.31 -9.77 14.16
N SER A 116 15.93 -9.73 12.88
CA SER A 116 15.36 -10.84 12.13
C SER A 116 16.40 -11.51 11.23
N ASP A 117 16.08 -12.70 10.72
CA ASP A 117 16.97 -13.51 9.86
C ASP A 117 17.14 -12.97 8.43
N GLY A 118 16.51 -11.83 8.11
CA GLY A 118 16.54 -11.18 6.81
C GLY A 118 16.10 -9.73 6.90
N GLY A 119 16.69 -8.89 6.06
CA GLY A 119 16.39 -7.47 5.95
C GLY A 119 17.38 -6.72 5.06
N PRO A 120 16.99 -5.54 4.56
CA PRO A 120 17.79 -4.77 3.59
C PRO A 120 19.09 -4.22 4.17
N PHE A 121 19.13 -4.00 5.49
CA PHE A 121 20.28 -3.38 6.17
C PHE A 121 20.52 -4.09 7.50
N GLU A 122 21.78 -4.40 7.84
CA GLU A 122 22.13 -4.92 9.17
C GLU A 122 22.00 -3.83 10.25
N GLU A 123 22.51 -2.64 9.96
CA GLU A 123 22.36 -1.45 10.81
C GLU A 123 22.02 -0.24 9.94
N MET A 124 21.17 0.65 10.47
CA MET A 124 20.78 1.88 9.78
C MET A 124 20.51 3.01 10.76
N ALA A 125 20.71 4.25 10.34
CA ALA A 125 20.49 5.42 11.15
C ALA A 125 19.75 6.50 10.35
N PHE A 126 18.73 7.07 10.98
CA PHE A 126 17.97 8.20 10.45
C PHE A 126 18.33 9.45 11.24
N THR A 127 18.78 10.48 10.54
CA THR A 127 18.93 11.83 11.08
C THR A 127 17.95 12.78 10.41
N ALA A 128 17.89 14.03 10.89
CA ALA A 128 16.98 15.04 10.35
C ALA A 128 17.19 15.31 8.84
N ASN A 129 18.36 15.02 8.27
CA ASN A 129 18.67 15.34 6.87
C ASN A 129 19.32 14.22 6.06
N ARG A 130 19.66 13.08 6.67
CA ARG A 130 20.25 11.95 5.94
C ARG A 130 19.92 10.61 6.57
N PHE A 131 20.09 9.57 5.76
CA PHE A 131 20.05 8.16 6.08
C PHE A 131 21.43 7.56 5.83
N ASP A 132 21.88 6.74 6.78
CA ASP A 132 23.14 6.01 6.70
C ASP A 132 22.85 4.53 7.00
N SER A 133 23.47 3.59 6.27
CA SER A 133 23.36 2.15 6.52
C SER A 133 24.73 1.48 6.55
N TRP A 134 24.82 0.34 7.23
CA TRP A 134 26.03 -0.45 7.36
C TRP A 134 25.75 -1.94 7.17
N LEU A 135 26.69 -2.60 6.48
CA LEU A 135 26.76 -4.05 6.31
C LEU A 135 28.14 -4.53 6.78
N HIS A 136 28.19 -5.47 7.71
CA HIS A 136 29.43 -5.94 8.33
C HIS A 136 30.29 -4.80 8.90
N GLN A 137 29.65 -3.79 9.51
CA GLN A 137 30.28 -2.56 10.03
C GLN A 137 30.93 -1.66 8.96
N ARG A 138 30.69 -1.91 7.67
CA ARG A 138 31.14 -1.05 6.58
C ARG A 138 29.97 -0.20 6.09
N PRO A 139 30.15 1.12 5.90
CA PRO A 139 29.10 1.95 5.34
C PRO A 139 28.69 1.44 3.96
N GLU A 140 27.39 1.25 3.77
CA GLU A 140 26.79 0.84 2.50
C GLU A 140 26.16 2.04 1.82
N LEU A 141 25.28 2.75 2.53
CA LEU A 141 24.76 4.05 2.14
C LEU A 141 25.24 5.10 3.13
N SER A 142 25.72 6.24 2.63
CA SER A 142 26.21 7.35 3.45
C SER A 142 25.66 8.65 2.92
N GLY A 143 24.88 9.36 3.72
CA GLY A 143 24.30 10.64 3.32
C GLY A 143 23.07 10.52 2.40
N ALA A 144 22.42 9.35 2.33
CA ALA A 144 21.25 9.16 1.48
C ALA A 144 20.07 10.03 1.93
N GLN A 145 19.25 10.48 0.99
CA GLN A 145 18.02 11.18 1.29
C GLN A 145 16.94 10.20 1.75
N TRP A 146 16.08 10.63 2.66
CA TRP A 146 14.95 9.82 3.08
C TRP A 146 13.73 10.64 3.44
N ARG A 147 12.56 10.04 3.19
CA ARG A 147 11.26 10.63 3.49
C ARG A 147 10.25 9.55 3.88
N VAL A 148 9.27 9.95 4.68
CA VAL A 148 8.11 9.12 4.99
C VAL A 148 6.87 9.77 4.41
N ALA A 149 6.13 9.03 3.60
CA ALA A 149 4.85 9.45 3.06
C ALA A 149 3.89 8.27 3.12
N GLY A 150 2.76 8.39 3.83
CA GLY A 150 1.72 7.37 3.78
C GLY A 150 2.14 5.96 4.23
N CYS A 151 2.90 5.86 5.33
CA CYS A 151 3.53 4.60 5.77
C CYS A 151 4.48 3.95 4.79
N GLU A 152 4.95 4.68 3.80
CA GLU A 152 6.13 4.29 3.03
C GLU A 152 7.33 5.12 3.47
N LEU A 153 8.42 4.43 3.75
CA LEU A 153 9.76 4.97 3.82
C LEU A 153 10.40 4.86 2.43
N HIS A 154 10.88 5.98 1.92
CA HIS A 154 11.68 6.06 0.70
C HIS A 154 13.09 6.48 1.07
N VAL A 155 14.09 5.73 0.62
CA VAL A 155 15.51 6.01 0.76
C VAL A 155 16.10 6.12 -0.63
N GLU A 156 16.78 7.22 -0.92
CA GLU A 156 17.36 7.50 -2.22
C GLU A 156 18.79 8.00 -2.05
N ASP A 157 19.74 7.43 -2.78
CA ASP A 157 21.09 7.97 -2.90
C ASP A 157 21.40 8.26 -4.36
N ALA A 158 21.46 9.55 -4.70
CA ALA A 158 21.75 10.00 -6.05
C ALA A 158 23.17 9.62 -6.53
N ASN A 159 24.10 9.35 -5.61
CA ASN A 159 25.48 9.00 -5.97
C ASN A 159 25.61 7.55 -6.45
N SER A 160 24.94 6.62 -5.77
CA SER A 160 24.90 5.20 -6.14
C SER A 160 23.74 4.84 -7.09
N GLY A 161 22.75 5.71 -7.23
CA GLY A 161 21.51 5.42 -7.97
C GLY A 161 20.55 4.50 -7.20
N PHE A 162 20.75 4.33 -5.89
CA PHE A 162 19.90 3.52 -5.03
C PHE A 162 18.54 4.19 -4.82
N ASP A 163 17.44 3.44 -5.04
CA ASP A 163 16.05 3.81 -4.69
C ASP A 163 15.43 2.60 -3.96
N GLY A 164 15.26 2.74 -2.65
CA GLY A 164 14.66 1.74 -1.78
C GLY A 164 13.29 2.19 -1.25
N ARG A 165 12.30 1.30 -1.33
CA ARG A 165 10.93 1.55 -0.85
C ARG A 165 10.51 0.51 0.17
N TYR A 166 10.08 0.98 1.33
CA TYR A 166 9.74 0.13 2.46
C TYR A 166 8.40 0.52 3.08
N THR A 167 7.53 -0.46 3.30
CA THR A 167 6.30 -0.26 4.07
C THR A 167 6.59 -0.32 5.57
N LEU A 168 6.19 0.74 6.27
CA LEU A 168 6.19 0.84 7.73
C LEU A 168 4.98 0.10 8.29
N LEU A 169 5.15 -1.18 8.62
CA LEU A 169 4.04 -2.04 9.05
C LEU A 169 3.60 -1.74 10.47
N LYS A 170 4.56 -1.59 11.38
CA LYS A 170 4.29 -1.39 12.81
C LYS A 170 5.50 -0.80 13.52
N MET A 171 5.23 -0.05 14.58
CA MET A 171 6.22 0.33 15.59
C MET A 171 5.69 -0.04 16.97
N THR A 172 6.50 -0.67 17.81
CA THR A 172 6.09 -1.06 19.16
C THR A 172 7.27 -0.97 20.11
N GLY A 173 7.21 -0.05 21.06
CA GLY A 173 8.34 0.25 21.95
C GLY A 173 9.57 0.67 21.14
N ASN A 174 10.65 -0.10 21.24
CA ASN A 174 11.89 0.12 20.50
C ASN A 174 12.03 -0.79 19.27
N ARG A 175 10.95 -1.39 18.78
CA ARG A 175 10.96 -2.24 17.59
C ARG A 175 10.23 -1.59 16.41
N LEU A 176 10.88 -1.66 15.25
CA LEU A 176 10.38 -1.20 13.97
C LEU A 176 10.23 -2.40 13.03
N PHE A 177 9.09 -2.50 12.37
CA PHE A 177 8.77 -3.58 11.43
C PHE A 177 8.66 -2.97 10.04
N LEU A 178 9.59 -3.36 9.17
CA LEU A 178 9.67 -2.92 7.78
C LEU A 178 9.44 -4.09 6.83
N ARG A 179 8.90 -3.78 5.66
CA ARG A 179 8.86 -4.72 4.54
C ARG A 179 9.26 -3.99 3.27
N GLU A 180 10.21 -4.56 2.55
CA GLU A 180 10.65 -4.02 1.27
C GLU A 180 9.60 -4.24 0.18
N SER A 181 9.45 -3.26 -0.70
CA SER A 181 8.53 -3.34 -1.82
C SER A 181 8.93 -4.48 -2.77
N GLY A 182 8.06 -5.47 -2.91
CA GLY A 182 8.31 -6.66 -3.75
C GLY A 182 8.67 -7.90 -2.93
N GLU A 183 9.11 -7.72 -1.68
CA GLU A 183 9.47 -8.80 -0.79
C GLU A 183 8.32 -9.22 0.12
N ARG A 184 8.32 -10.51 0.50
CA ARG A 184 7.34 -11.07 1.45
C ARG A 184 7.83 -11.01 2.88
N GLU A 185 9.13 -10.98 3.08
CA GLU A 185 9.74 -11.03 4.40
C GLU A 185 9.62 -9.71 5.15
N ILE A 186 9.46 -9.82 6.47
CA ILE A 186 9.37 -8.67 7.35
C ILE A 186 10.69 -8.54 8.09
N ALA A 187 11.38 -7.44 7.84
CA ALA A 187 12.57 -7.07 8.56
C ALA A 187 12.19 -6.42 9.89
N VAL A 188 12.75 -6.92 10.99
CA VAL A 188 12.52 -6.39 12.33
C VAL A 188 13.78 -5.70 12.82
N TYR A 189 13.65 -4.44 13.17
CA TYR A 189 14.72 -3.61 13.66
C TYR A 189 14.50 -3.24 15.12
N GLN A 190 15.58 -3.18 15.90
CA GLN A 190 15.59 -2.71 17.27
C GLN A 190 16.37 -1.40 17.38
N GLN A 191 15.79 -0.40 18.04
CA GLN A 191 16.44 0.89 18.27
C GLN A 191 17.67 0.71 19.17
N ILE A 192 18.81 1.21 18.71
CA ILE A 192 20.04 1.28 19.47
C ILE A 192 19.91 2.47 20.41
N LYS A 193 19.91 2.21 21.73
CA LYS A 193 19.96 3.27 22.72
C LYS A 193 21.29 4.00 22.61
N THR A 194 21.29 5.24 22.15
CA THR A 194 22.44 6.12 22.31
C THR A 194 22.61 6.42 23.80
N ARG A 195 23.70 5.95 24.42
CA ARG A 195 24.07 6.42 25.76
C ARG A 195 24.37 7.91 25.65
N LYS A 196 23.70 8.72 26.47
CA LYS A 196 24.08 10.12 26.71
C LYS A 196 25.48 10.17 27.34
#